data_AF-A0A2U1MQB6-F1
#
_entry.id   AF-A0A2U1MQB6-F1
#
_cell.length_a   1.000
_cell.length_b   1.000
_cell.length_c   1.000
_cell.angle_alpha   90.00
_cell.angle_beta   90.00
_cell.angle_gamma   90.00
#
_symmetry.space_group_name_H-M   'P 1'
#
loop_
_entity.id
_entity.type
_entity.pdbx_description
1 polymer ?
#
loop_
_entity_poly.entity_id
_entity_poly.type
_entity_poly.pdbx_seq_one_letter_code
_entity_poly.pdbx_strand_id
1 'polypeptide(L)' 'MLNENYDYVKLAFLATFENGQTPTINLSCHYDPYNNGCTNLTTESKSCQAKGIKVMLTIGGASGSYYLTSIAEAK' A
#
# COMPACT_ATOMS: atom_id res chain seq x y z
N MET A 1 -5.67 4.76 -11.54
CA MET A 1 -4.92 6.02 -11.81
C MET A 1 -3.44 5.75 -11.57
N LEU A 2 -2.73 5.30 -12.60
CA LEU A 2 -1.27 5.21 -12.64
C LEU A 2 -0.85 5.53 -14.08
N ASN A 3 -0.54 6.78 -14.34
CA ASN A 3 -0.09 7.25 -15.65
C ASN A 3 1.40 6.95 -15.86
N GLU A 4 1.77 6.73 -17.11
CA GLU A 4 3.00 6.03 -17.55
C GLU A 4 4.25 6.92 -17.63
N ASN A 5 4.24 8.06 -16.94
CA ASN A 5 5.30 9.07 -17.01
C ASN A 5 6.29 9.01 -15.85
N TYR A 6 6.27 7.93 -15.06
CA TYR A 6 7.07 7.82 -13.84
C TYR A 6 7.87 6.53 -13.82
N ASP A 7 9.13 6.62 -13.38
CA ASP A 7 9.97 5.44 -13.13
C ASP A 7 9.57 4.70 -11.84
N TYR A 8 8.89 5.41 -10.92
CA TYR A 8 8.50 4.92 -9.61
C TYR A 8 7.08 5.35 -9.24
N VAL A 9 6.31 4.42 -8.71
CA VAL A 9 4.97 4.64 -8.15
C VAL A 9 4.99 4.25 -6.69
N LYS A 10 4.49 5.14 -5.82
CA LYS A 10 4.32 4.87 -4.39
C LYS A 10 2.84 4.69 -4.08
N LEU A 11 2.48 3.50 -3.62
CA LEU A 11 1.16 3.23 -3.02
C LEU A 11 1.22 3.68 -1.56
N ALA A 12 0.46 4.72 -1.22
CA ALA A 12 0.50 5.37 0.08
C ALA A 12 -0.93 5.40 0.67
N PHE A 13 -1.22 4.79 1.83
CA PHE A 13 -0.30 4.17 2.80
C PHE A 13 -0.80 2.85 3.38
N LEU A 14 0.12 2.01 3.89
CA LEU A 14 -0.20 0.99 4.89
C LEU A 14 -0.35 1.69 6.25
N ALA A 15 -1.59 2.03 6.59
CA ALA A 15 -1.92 2.95 7.67
C ALA A 15 -2.08 2.28 9.04
N THR A 16 -2.29 0.96 9.05
CA THR A 16 -2.40 0.18 10.28
C THR A 16 -1.53 -1.06 10.21
N PHE A 17 -0.63 -1.22 11.18
CA PHE A 17 0.12 -2.46 11.44
C PHE A 17 0.61 -2.42 12.90
N GLU A 18 -0.09 -3.10 13.79
CA GLU A 18 0.19 -3.09 15.24
C GLU A 18 -0.18 -4.44 15.87
N ASN A 19 0.58 -4.91 16.86
CA ASN A 19 0.17 -5.90 17.89
C ASN A 19 -0.70 -7.08 17.39
N GLY A 20 -0.33 -7.70 16.27
CA GLY A 20 -1.07 -8.81 15.67
C GLY A 20 -2.37 -8.46 14.93
N GLN A 21 -2.68 -7.18 14.73
CA GLN A 21 -3.79 -6.72 13.89
C GLN A 21 -3.50 -6.93 12.41
N THR A 22 -4.56 -7.20 11.64
CA THR A 22 -4.48 -7.33 10.18
C THR A 22 -4.01 -6.01 9.56
N PRO A 23 -2.87 -6.01 8.84
CA PRO A 23 -2.37 -4.80 8.20
C PRO A 23 -3.38 -4.24 7.20
N THR A 24 -3.68 -2.95 7.28
CA THR A 24 -4.71 -2.32 6.43
C THR A 24 -4.11 -1.23 5.56
N ILE A 25 -4.33 -1.35 4.26
CA ILE A 25 -3.98 -0.34 3.26
C ILE A 25 -5.10 0.70 3.23
N ASN A 26 -4.73 1.97 3.34
CA ASN A 26 -5.61 3.12 3.19
C ASN A 26 -5.09 4.00 2.05
N LEU A 27 -5.76 3.96 0.89
CA LEU A 27 -5.44 4.78 -0.28
C LEU A 27 -6.39 5.97 -0.42
N SER A 28 -6.88 6.49 0.71
CA SER A 28 -7.90 7.56 0.75
C SER A 28 -9.17 7.16 -0.03
N CYS A 29 -9.97 8.13 -0.46
CA CYS A 29 -11.27 7.91 -1.13
C CYS A 29 -11.21 7.18 -2.49
N HIS A 30 -10.04 6.70 -2.95
CA HIS A 30 -9.92 6.02 -4.23
C HIS A 30 -10.32 4.55 -4.18
N TYR A 31 -10.15 3.90 -3.04
CA TYR A 31 -10.45 2.49 -2.89
C TYR A 31 -10.96 2.23 -1.48
N ASP A 32 -12.14 1.60 -1.38
CA ASP A 32 -12.63 1.05 -0.12
C ASP A 32 -11.94 -0.28 0.14
N PRO A 33 -11.08 -0.39 1.17
CA PRO A 33 -10.37 -1.63 1.48
C PRO A 33 -11.32 -2.74 1.98
N TYR A 34 -12.54 -2.41 2.43
CA TYR A 34 -13.47 -3.36 3.02
C TYR A 34 -14.39 -4.06 1.99
N ASN A 35 -14.38 -3.62 0.72
CA ASN A 35 -15.27 -4.11 -0.34
C ASN A 35 -14.51 -4.64 -1.57
N ASN A 36 -13.34 -5.25 -1.39
CA ASN A 36 -12.44 -5.66 -2.48
C ASN A 36 -12.03 -4.51 -3.43
N GLY A 37 -12.21 -3.24 -3.04
CA GLY A 37 -11.91 -2.09 -3.91
C GLY A 37 -10.48 -2.11 -4.42
N CYS A 38 -9.56 -2.60 -3.59
CA CYS A 38 -8.13 -2.71 -3.92
C CYS A 38 -7.77 -3.81 -4.94
N THR A 39 -8.69 -4.65 -5.42
CA THR A 39 -8.37 -5.71 -6.39
C THR A 39 -7.84 -5.15 -7.72
N ASN A 40 -8.37 -4.01 -8.16
CA ASN A 40 -7.91 -3.34 -9.38
C ASN A 40 -6.46 -2.85 -9.29
N LEU A 41 -5.93 -2.59 -8.08
CA LEU A 41 -4.51 -2.24 -7.89
C LEU A 41 -3.58 -3.39 -8.29
N THR A 42 -4.03 -4.64 -8.17
CA THR A 42 -3.22 -5.79 -8.61
C THR A 42 -3.01 -5.74 -10.12
N THR A 43 -4.07 -5.43 -10.87
CA THR A 43 -3.99 -5.31 -12.33
C THR A 43 -3.19 -4.08 -12.73
N GLU A 44 -3.48 -2.91 -12.14
CA GLU A 44 -2.76 -1.66 -12.44
C GLU A 44 -1.26 -1.78 -12.08
N SER A 45 -0.91 -2.36 -10.94
CA SER A 45 0.49 -2.55 -10.53
C SER A 45 1.24 -3.48 -11.48
N LYS A 46 0.63 -4.59 -11.91
CA LYS A 46 1.21 -5.48 -12.92
C LYS A 46 1.42 -4.77 -14.25
N SER A 47 0.48 -3.92 -14.68
CA SER A 47 0.63 -3.11 -15.88
C SER A 47 1.80 -2.12 -15.76
N CYS A 48 2.01 -1.49 -14.61
CA CYS A 48 3.17 -0.62 -14.36
C CYS A 48 4.48 -1.41 -14.36
N GLN A 49 4.53 -2.54 -13.65
CA GLN A 49 5.71 -3.39 -13.57
C GLN A 49 6.14 -3.93 -14.95
N ALA A 50 5.18 -4.32 -15.80
CA ALA A 50 5.44 -4.76 -17.16
C ALA A 50 6.08 -3.66 -18.05
N LYS A 51 5.90 -2.39 -17.67
CA LYS A 51 6.50 -1.23 -18.33
C LYS A 51 7.84 -0.80 -17.71
N GLY A 52 8.37 -1.57 -16.77
CA GLY A 52 9.62 -1.27 -16.06
C GLY A 52 9.46 -0.28 -14.90
N ILE A 53 8.23 0.14 -14.59
CA ILE A 53 7.94 1.07 -13.50
C ILE A 53 8.00 0.32 -12.17
N LYS A 54 8.74 0.87 -11.21
CA LYS A 54 8.89 0.28 -9.88
C LYS A 54 7.74 0.70 -8.99
N VAL A 55 6.93 -0.26 -8.56
CA VAL A 55 5.80 -0.03 -7.64
C VAL A 55 6.24 -0.35 -6.21
N MET A 56 6.14 0.61 -5.31
CA MET A 56 6.55 0.50 -3.91
C MET A 56 5.36 0.76 -2.99
N LEU A 57 5.21 -0.03 -1.92
CA LEU A 57 4.24 0.23 -0.85
C LEU A 57 4.91 1.08 0.23
N THR A 58 4.28 2.20 0.58
CA THR A 58 4.75 3.08 1.65
C THR A 58 4.06 2.72 2.95
N ILE A 59 4.84 2.50 4.00
CA ILE A 59 4.40 2.08 5.32
C ILE A 59 4.31 3.32 6.23
N GLY A 60 3.23 3.46 7.01
CA GLY A 60 3.01 4.58 7.95
C GLY A 60 2.07 5.64 7.39
N GLY A 61 2.45 6.91 7.46
CA GLY A 61 1.66 8.05 6.97
C GLY A 61 1.76 9.25 7.91
N ALA A 62 0.98 10.30 7.67
CA ALA A 62 0.84 11.41 8.64
C ALA A 62 -0.14 11.06 9.79
N SER A 63 -1.00 10.08 9.55
CA SER A 63 -2.05 9.62 10.46
C SER A 63 -2.22 8.12 10.30
N GLY A 64 -2.33 7.41 11.41
CA GLY A 64 -2.47 5.95 11.43
C GLY A 64 -2.09 5.42 12.80
N SER A 65 -2.30 4.12 12.99
CA SER A 65 -1.89 3.41 14.19
C SER A 65 -0.85 2.40 13.74
N TYR A 66 0.43 2.72 13.97
CA TYR A 66 1.53 1.85 13.58
C TYR A 66 2.72 1.96 14.53
N TYR A 67 3.18 0.82 15.02
CA TYR A 67 4.43 0.67 15.75
C TYR A 67 4.80 -0.81 15.83
N LEU A 68 6.11 -1.08 15.92
CA LEU A 68 6.62 -2.42 16.19
C LEU A 68 6.86 -2.53 17.70
N THR A 69 6.25 -3.50 18.34
CA THR A 69 6.42 -3.77 19.79
C THR A 69 7.66 -4.62 20.07
N SER A 70 8.15 -5.35 19.07
CA SER A 70 9.30 -6.23 19.20
C SER A 70 10.00 -6.46 17.86
N ILE A 71 11.23 -6.97 17.92
CA ILE A 71 11.97 -7.43 16.73
C ILE A 71 11.25 -8.60 16.04
N ALA A 72 10.47 -9.39 16.79
CA ALA A 72 9.74 -10.52 16.23
C ALA A 72 8.63 -10.07 15.27
N GLU A 73 8.02 -8.89 15.47
CA GLU A 73 7.03 -8.33 14.54
C GLU A 73 7.65 -7.73 13.27
N ALA A 74 8.98 -7.54 13.25
CA ALA A 74 9.70 -6.94 12.13
C ALA A 74 10.29 -7.97 11.14
N LYS A 75 10.10 -9.27 11.41
CA LYS A 75 10.63 -10.39 10.62
C LYS A 75 9.58 -10.95 9.68
#